data_AF-A0A821EB12-F1
#
_entry.id   AF-A0A821EB12-F1
#
_cell.length_a   1.000
_cell.length_b   1.000
_cell.length_c   1.000
_cell.angle_alpha   90.00
_cell.angle_beta   90.00
_cell.angle_gamma   90.00
#
_symmetry.space_group_name_H-M   'P 1'
#
loop_
_entity.id
_entity.type
_entity.pdbx_description
1 polymer ?
#
loop_
_entity_poly.entity_id
_entity_poly.type
_entity_poly.pdbx_seq_one_letter_code
_entity_poly.pdbx_strand_id
1 'polypeptide(L)'
;IFVLKSGPNISLSNGENRRSLAHCVLELFRKLWRTLYFGTDFSGESLSSTTGTCTLTNGINFGIELEECESSSISRCIPIVVEILTRLVELRGINCQGIYRHAGGLTAVNWLVHELDKGAENIEFNSEKWYDVKAVASTLKTFFAKLPDSLLSSKMSSLCVEASLIENHCDRVVELKRLVIQLDDCRFETLKYLCAHFRRVASKCHINK
;
A
#
# COMPACT_ATOMS: atom_id res chain seq x y z
N ILE A 1 7.45 22.63 -0.82
CA ILE A 1 6.41 21.62 -1.15
C ILE A 1 5.81 22.05 -2.48
N PHE A 2 6.16 21.35 -3.55
CA PHE A 2 6.67 21.96 -4.80
C PHE A 2 5.69 22.83 -5.62
N VAL A 3 5.75 24.14 -5.30
CA VAL A 3 5.91 25.35 -6.15
C VAL A 3 4.96 25.53 -7.35
N LEU A 4 3.98 26.42 -7.15
CA LEU A 4 3.48 27.35 -8.16
C LEU A 4 4.61 28.32 -8.55
N LYS A 5 4.98 28.37 -9.83
CA LYS A 5 5.65 29.53 -10.45
C LYS A 5 5.09 29.76 -11.85
N SER A 6 4.63 30.98 -12.08
CA SER A 6 4.11 31.48 -13.34
C SER A 6 5.22 32.00 -14.27
N GLY A 7 5.07 31.72 -15.58
CA GLY A 7 5.67 32.42 -16.73
C GLY A 7 6.72 31.64 -17.54
N PRO A 8 6.89 31.89 -18.87
CA PRO A 8 5.87 32.02 -19.92
C PRO A 8 6.09 31.03 -21.10
N ASN A 9 5.02 30.78 -21.87
CA ASN A 9 4.99 30.14 -23.21
C ASN A 9 5.79 28.84 -23.44
N ILE A 10 5.16 27.70 -23.16
CA ILE A 10 5.26 26.53 -24.02
C ILE A 10 3.83 26.03 -24.26
N SER A 11 3.36 26.22 -25.49
CA SER A 11 2.10 25.71 -26.00
C SER A 11 2.14 24.17 -25.98
N LEU A 12 1.69 23.56 -24.89
CA LEU A 12 1.37 22.14 -24.87
C LEU A 12 -0.14 22.00 -24.90
N SER A 13 -0.69 21.94 -26.12
CA SER A 13 -1.93 21.23 -26.34
C SER A 13 -1.73 19.80 -25.82
N ASN A 14 -2.46 19.40 -24.79
CA ASN A 14 -2.89 18.02 -24.54
C ASN A 14 -3.68 18.00 -23.22
N GLY A 15 -4.96 18.38 -23.35
CA GLY A 15 -5.95 18.41 -22.26
C GLY A 15 -6.49 17.04 -21.85
N GLU A 16 -5.94 15.91 -22.32
CA GLU A 16 -6.59 14.60 -22.13
C GLU A 16 -5.90 13.65 -21.13
N ASN A 17 -4.65 13.88 -20.72
CA ASN A 17 -3.91 12.85 -19.96
C ASN A 17 -3.88 13.03 -18.42
N ARG A 18 -4.36 14.16 -17.87
CA ARG A 18 -4.38 14.36 -16.40
C ARG A 18 -5.54 13.66 -15.70
N ARG A 19 -6.64 13.41 -16.42
CA ARG A 19 -7.79 12.63 -15.91
C ARG A 19 -7.44 11.13 -15.77
N SER A 20 -6.51 10.62 -16.58
CA SER A 20 -6.10 9.20 -16.56
C SER A 20 -5.32 8.83 -15.30
N LEU A 21 -4.29 9.60 -14.93
CA LEU A 21 -3.41 9.23 -13.80
C LEU A 21 -4.10 9.35 -12.45
N ALA A 22 -4.84 10.44 -12.20
CA ALA A 22 -5.57 10.61 -10.95
C ALA A 22 -6.65 9.54 -10.79
N HIS A 23 -7.35 9.20 -11.87
CA HIS A 23 -8.33 8.11 -11.89
C HIS A 23 -7.66 6.75 -11.66
N CYS A 24 -6.54 6.45 -12.32
CA CYS A 24 -5.78 5.21 -12.12
C CYS A 24 -5.25 5.08 -10.68
N VAL A 25 -4.76 6.17 -10.08
CA VAL A 25 -4.32 6.16 -8.67
C VAL A 25 -5.50 5.91 -7.74
N LEU A 26 -6.62 6.61 -7.95
CA LEU A 26 -7.83 6.41 -7.15
C LEU A 26 -8.41 5.00 -7.32
N GLU A 27 -8.37 4.42 -8.52
CA GLU A 27 -8.83 3.05 -8.76
C GLU A 27 -7.88 2.00 -8.18
N LEU A 28 -6.56 2.18 -8.29
CA LEU A 28 -5.58 1.32 -7.63
C LEU A 28 -5.76 1.39 -6.12
N PHE A 29 -5.91 2.60 -5.58
CA PHE A 29 -6.14 2.83 -4.17
C PHE A 29 -7.45 2.21 -3.72
N ARG A 30 -8.57 2.47 -4.40
CA ARG A 30 -9.91 1.94 -4.10
C ARG A 30 -9.99 0.43 -4.24
N LYS A 31 -9.26 -0.19 -5.18
CA LYS A 31 -9.21 -1.66 -5.32
C LYS A 31 -8.32 -2.30 -4.26
N LEU A 32 -7.16 -1.72 -3.99
CA LEU A 32 -6.30 -2.14 -2.89
C LEU A 32 -7.05 -2.07 -1.56
N TRP A 33 -7.71 -0.94 -1.29
CA TRP A 33 -8.53 -0.76 -0.10
C TRP A 33 -9.76 -1.67 -0.10
N ARG A 34 -10.40 -1.94 -1.24
CA ARG A 34 -11.47 -2.96 -1.29
C ARG A 34 -10.97 -4.34 -0.90
N THR A 35 -9.81 -4.77 -1.39
CA THR A 35 -9.21 -6.05 -1.01
C THR A 35 -8.84 -6.09 0.47
N LEU A 36 -8.37 -4.97 1.04
CA LEU A 36 -7.95 -4.89 2.43
C LEU A 36 -9.12 -4.74 3.43
N TYR A 37 -10.23 -4.11 3.03
CA TYR A 37 -11.29 -3.67 3.95
C TYR A 37 -12.71 -4.14 3.62
N PHE A 38 -12.98 -4.57 2.38
CA PHE A 38 -14.32 -4.92 1.91
C PHE A 38 -14.46 -6.37 1.42
N GLY A 39 -13.52 -7.24 1.82
CA GLY A 39 -13.63 -8.69 1.65
C GLY A 39 -13.29 -9.18 0.24
N THR A 40 -12.16 -9.88 0.14
CA THR A 40 -12.19 -11.21 -0.47
C THR A 40 -11.86 -12.16 0.64
N ASP A 41 -12.72 -13.14 0.88
CA ASP A 41 -12.44 -14.29 1.73
C ASP A 41 -11.10 -14.88 1.27
N PHE A 42 -10.03 -14.56 1.99
CA PHE A 42 -8.93 -15.48 2.05
C PHE A 42 -9.49 -16.60 2.90
N SER A 43 -10.09 -17.60 2.25
CA SER A 43 -10.46 -18.86 2.87
C SER A 43 -9.18 -19.48 3.41
N GLY A 44 -8.80 -19.05 4.61
CA GLY A 44 -7.95 -19.82 5.49
C GLY A 44 -8.74 -21.08 5.78
N GLU A 45 -8.35 -22.17 5.11
CA GLU A 45 -8.68 -23.49 5.59
C GLU A 45 -8.40 -23.53 7.10
N SER A 46 -9.44 -23.90 7.81
CA SER A 46 -9.49 -24.14 9.24
C SER A 46 -8.35 -25.10 9.61
N LEU A 47 -7.35 -24.58 10.31
CA LEU A 47 -6.43 -25.43 11.05
C LEU A 47 -7.23 -25.95 12.26
N SER A 48 -7.60 -27.22 12.18
CA SER A 48 -8.34 -27.94 13.19
C SER A 48 -7.60 -27.96 14.52
N SER A 49 -8.41 -27.80 15.57
CA SER A 49 -8.08 -27.83 16.97
C SER A 49 -7.25 -29.06 17.34
N THR A 50 -6.02 -28.86 17.78
CA THR A 50 -5.38 -29.76 18.74
C THR A 50 -4.67 -28.88 19.76
N THR A 51 -5.11 -29.03 21.00
CA THR A 51 -4.58 -28.39 22.20
C THR A 51 -3.06 -28.55 22.27
N GLY A 52 -2.36 -27.46 22.00
CA GLY A 52 -0.94 -27.27 22.25
C GLY A 52 -0.71 -25.78 22.46
N THR A 53 -0.36 -25.41 23.69
CA THR A 53 0.14 -24.07 24.00
C THR A 53 1.37 -23.78 23.15
N CYS A 54 1.20 -23.01 22.07
CA CYS A 54 2.31 -22.51 21.26
C CYS A 54 2.42 -21.01 21.53
N THR A 55 3.51 -20.61 22.17
CA THR A 55 3.94 -19.23 22.34
C THR A 55 3.93 -18.51 20.99
N LEU A 56 2.95 -17.63 20.79
CA LEU A 56 2.95 -16.64 19.72
C LEU A 56 4.19 -15.77 19.94
N THR A 57 5.24 -15.98 19.15
CA THR A 57 6.24 -14.94 18.96
C THR A 57 5.50 -13.80 18.28
N ASN A 58 5.18 -12.74 19.02
CA ASN A 58 4.80 -11.48 18.39
C ASN A 58 5.96 -11.09 17.48
N GLY A 59 5.73 -11.14 16.17
CA GLY A 59 6.63 -10.61 15.17
C GLY A 59 6.96 -9.15 15.45
N ILE A 60 8.12 -8.68 15.01
CA ILE A 60 8.53 -7.28 15.22
C ILE A 60 8.03 -6.34 14.13
N ASN A 61 7.41 -6.86 13.07
CA ASN A 61 6.85 -6.03 12.00
C ASN A 61 5.40 -6.39 11.64
N PHE A 62 4.96 -7.64 11.79
CA PHE A 62 3.58 -8.03 11.46
C PHE A 62 2.72 -8.24 12.71
N GLY A 63 1.48 -7.73 12.67
CA GLY A 63 0.52 -7.95 13.77
C GLY A 63 0.62 -6.95 14.92
N ILE A 64 1.49 -5.94 14.81
CA ILE A 64 1.73 -4.91 15.82
C ILE A 64 1.32 -3.53 15.30
N GLU A 65 1.28 -2.53 16.18
CA GLU A 65 0.89 -1.17 15.80
C GLU A 65 1.88 -0.57 14.79
N LEU A 66 1.36 0.31 13.92
CA LEU A 66 2.16 0.94 12.86
C LEU A 66 3.37 1.72 13.43
N GLU A 67 3.23 2.25 14.64
CA GLU A 67 4.24 3.06 15.33
C GLU A 67 5.32 2.20 16.01
N GLU A 68 5.02 0.92 16.27
CA GLU A 68 5.93 -0.03 16.91
C GLU A 68 6.80 -0.77 15.88
N CYS A 69 6.43 -0.72 14.60
CA CYS A 69 7.22 -1.31 13.52
C CYS A 69 8.62 -0.66 13.42
N GLU A 70 9.60 -1.42 12.93
CA GLU A 70 10.93 -0.88 12.65
C GLU A 70 10.83 0.28 11.64
N SER A 71 11.45 1.40 12.00
CA SER A 71 11.44 2.62 11.19
C SER A 71 12.24 2.46 9.90
N SER A 72 11.69 3.01 8.81
CA SER A 72 12.37 3.13 7.53
C SER A 72 13.53 4.14 7.56
N SER A 73 14.36 4.12 6.52
CA SER A 73 15.40 5.13 6.32
C SER A 73 14.84 6.50 5.89
N ILE A 74 13.58 6.52 5.42
CA ILE A 74 12.92 7.70 4.86
C ILE A 74 12.28 8.54 5.97
N SER A 75 11.62 7.88 6.93
CA SER A 75 10.94 8.53 8.06
C SER A 75 10.70 7.52 9.17
N ARG A 76 10.74 8.00 10.43
CA ARG A 76 10.36 7.23 11.62
C ARG A 76 8.91 6.75 11.60
N CYS A 77 8.07 7.46 10.87
CA CYS A 77 6.64 7.19 10.73
C CYS A 77 6.30 6.13 9.67
N ILE A 78 7.27 5.71 8.86
CA ILE A 78 7.07 4.75 7.77
C ILE A 78 7.78 3.45 8.18
N PRO A 79 7.08 2.30 8.22
CA PRO A 79 7.72 1.02 8.49
C PRO A 79 8.72 0.63 7.40
N ILE A 80 9.86 0.05 7.79
CA ILE A 80 10.91 -0.42 6.87
C ILE A 80 10.37 -1.47 5.89
N VAL A 81 9.43 -2.32 6.34
CA VAL A 81 8.74 -3.30 5.49
C VAL A 81 8.02 -2.62 4.33
N VAL A 82 7.35 -1.50 4.60
CA VAL A 82 6.65 -0.71 3.55
C VAL A 82 7.67 -0.12 2.58
N GLU A 83 8.80 0.39 3.06
CA GLU A 83 9.88 0.90 2.20
C GLU A 83 10.42 -0.21 1.27
N ILE A 84 10.84 -1.34 1.82
CA ILE A 84 11.45 -2.45 1.07
C ILE A 84 10.50 -2.94 -0.02
N LEU A 85 9.25 -3.26 0.34
CA LEU A 85 8.28 -3.84 -0.57
C LEU A 85 7.90 -2.87 -1.70
N THR A 86 7.66 -1.59 -1.38
CA THR A 86 7.32 -0.58 -2.40
C THR A 86 8.49 -0.31 -3.34
N ARG A 87 9.72 -0.25 -2.81
CA ARG A 87 10.94 -0.05 -3.61
C ARG A 87 11.20 -1.21 -4.55
N LEU A 88 11.01 -2.45 -4.10
CA LEU A 88 11.13 -3.63 -4.95
C LEU A 88 10.09 -3.63 -6.09
N VAL A 89 8.85 -3.25 -5.80
CA VAL A 89 7.81 -3.10 -6.83
C VAL A 89 8.18 -2.01 -7.82
N GLU A 90 8.75 -0.89 -7.39
CA GLU A 90 9.17 0.17 -8.31
C GLU A 90 10.36 -0.24 -9.19
N LEU A 91 11.33 -0.96 -8.62
CA LEU A 91 12.54 -1.39 -9.33
C LEU A 91 12.25 -2.51 -10.34
N ARG A 92 11.39 -3.47 -9.99
CA ARG A 92 11.20 -4.71 -10.77
C ARG A 92 9.75 -4.92 -11.24
N GLY A 93 8.78 -4.46 -10.47
CA GLY A 93 7.35 -4.73 -10.68
C GLY A 93 6.60 -3.68 -11.50
N ILE A 94 7.19 -2.52 -11.80
CA ILE A 94 6.45 -1.38 -12.38
C ILE A 94 5.88 -1.67 -13.78
N ASN A 95 6.55 -2.55 -14.53
CA ASN A 95 6.14 -3.02 -15.86
C ASN A 95 5.37 -4.34 -15.80
N CYS A 96 5.13 -4.90 -14.61
CA CYS A 96 4.40 -6.16 -14.46
C CYS A 96 2.90 -5.92 -14.65
N GLN A 97 2.28 -6.62 -15.61
CA GLN A 97 0.84 -6.52 -15.84
C GLN A 97 0.06 -7.00 -14.62
N GLY A 98 -0.87 -6.16 -14.15
CA GLY A 98 -1.71 -6.47 -13.00
C GLY A 98 -0.96 -6.58 -11.68
N ILE A 99 0.12 -5.82 -11.51
CA ILE A 99 0.72 -5.58 -10.20
C ILE A 99 -0.36 -5.04 -9.24
N TYR A 100 -0.36 -5.51 -7.99
CA TYR A 100 -1.42 -5.34 -6.97
C TYR A 100 -2.78 -6.00 -7.26
N ARG A 101 -3.16 -6.18 -8.53
CA ARG A 101 -4.44 -6.82 -8.92
C ARG A 101 -4.41 -8.34 -8.88
N HIS A 102 -3.32 -8.95 -9.34
CA HIS A 102 -3.14 -10.40 -9.31
C HIS A 102 -2.37 -10.80 -8.04
N ALA A 103 -2.82 -11.87 -7.39
CA ALA A 103 -2.11 -12.45 -6.25
C ALA A 103 -0.81 -13.11 -6.72
N GLY A 104 0.26 -12.96 -5.93
CA GLY A 104 1.46 -13.77 -6.07
C GLY A 104 1.33 -15.16 -5.48
N GLY A 105 2.37 -15.98 -5.66
CA GLY A 105 2.39 -17.35 -5.11
C GLY A 105 2.34 -17.34 -3.57
N LEU A 106 1.37 -18.05 -2.98
CA LEU A 106 1.15 -18.06 -1.54
C LEU A 106 2.39 -18.50 -0.73
N THR A 107 3.13 -19.51 -1.24
CA THR A 107 4.39 -19.96 -0.62
C THR A 107 5.42 -18.84 -0.54
N ALA A 108 5.54 -18.04 -1.61
CA ALA A 108 6.46 -16.89 -1.63
C ALA A 108 5.97 -15.79 -0.69
N VAL A 109 4.66 -15.51 -0.65
CA VAL A 109 4.07 -14.53 0.27
C VAL A 109 4.36 -14.90 1.74
N ASN A 110 4.06 -16.13 2.14
CA ASN A 110 4.28 -16.59 3.51
C ASN A 110 5.76 -16.55 3.90
N TRP A 111 6.65 -16.95 2.98
CA TRP A 111 8.08 -16.86 3.20
C TRP A 111 8.53 -15.40 3.37
N LEU A 112 8.07 -14.48 2.50
CA LEU A 112 8.40 -13.06 2.58
C LEU A 112 7.90 -12.42 3.88
N VAL A 113 6.69 -12.77 4.33
CA VAL A 113 6.15 -12.31 5.62
C VAL A 113 7.08 -12.73 6.75
N HIS A 114 7.43 -14.02 6.83
CA HIS A 114 8.34 -14.53 7.86
C HIS A 114 9.72 -13.88 7.78
N GLU A 115 10.25 -13.67 6.58
CA GLU A 115 11.57 -13.06 6.38
C GLU A 115 11.61 -11.61 6.87
N LEU A 116 10.60 -10.83 6.53
CA LEU A 116 10.45 -9.43 6.96
C LEU A 116 10.19 -9.30 8.47
N ASP A 117 9.66 -10.34 9.09
CA ASP A 117 9.37 -10.38 10.53
C ASP A 117 10.59 -10.74 11.39
N LYS A 118 11.72 -11.14 10.77
CA LYS A 118 13.03 -11.29 11.46
C LYS A 118 13.73 -9.96 11.75
N GLY A 119 13.26 -8.89 11.11
CA GLY A 119 13.79 -7.54 11.20
C GLY A 119 14.84 -7.19 10.18
N ALA A 120 15.02 -5.89 9.94
CA ALA A 120 15.72 -5.36 8.77
C ALA A 120 17.19 -5.83 8.65
N GLU A 121 17.86 -6.03 9.79
CA GLU A 121 19.25 -6.48 9.84
C GLU A 121 19.43 -7.96 9.49
N ASN A 122 18.35 -8.75 9.58
CA ASN A 122 18.39 -10.21 9.44
C ASN A 122 17.76 -10.72 8.12
N ILE A 123 17.37 -9.80 7.22
CA ILE A 123 16.70 -10.16 5.96
C ILE A 123 17.68 -10.78 4.95
N GLU A 124 17.36 -11.98 4.46
CA GLU A 124 18.08 -12.62 3.36
C GLU A 124 17.54 -12.18 1.98
N PHE A 125 18.24 -11.26 1.30
CA PHE A 125 17.85 -10.77 -0.03
C PHE A 125 18.22 -11.69 -1.22
N ASN A 126 18.97 -12.77 -0.98
CA ASN A 126 19.46 -13.66 -2.05
C ASN A 126 18.45 -14.71 -2.50
N SER A 127 17.36 -14.90 -1.76
CA SER A 127 16.32 -15.87 -2.08
C SER A 127 15.60 -15.55 -3.38
N GLU A 128 15.32 -16.58 -4.17
CA GLU A 128 14.54 -16.46 -5.41
C GLU A 128 13.12 -15.90 -5.20
N LYS A 129 12.58 -16.02 -3.97
CA LYS A 129 11.23 -15.56 -3.64
C LYS A 129 11.05 -14.05 -3.81
N TRP A 130 12.13 -13.27 -3.72
CA TRP A 130 12.12 -11.82 -3.97
C TRP A 130 11.92 -11.44 -5.44
N TYR A 131 12.04 -12.38 -6.38
CA TYR A 131 11.79 -12.12 -7.81
C TYR A 131 10.31 -12.24 -8.19
N ASP A 132 9.48 -12.89 -7.38
CA ASP A 132 8.03 -12.86 -7.57
C ASP A 132 7.47 -11.51 -7.09
N VAL A 133 7.48 -10.52 -7.99
CA VAL A 133 6.96 -9.16 -7.72
C VAL A 133 5.48 -9.14 -7.38
N LYS A 134 4.70 -10.15 -7.78
CA LYS A 134 3.29 -10.28 -7.37
C LYS A 134 3.21 -10.77 -5.93
N ALA A 135 4.12 -11.65 -5.51
CA ALA A 135 4.23 -12.05 -4.11
C ALA A 135 4.65 -10.86 -3.24
N VAL A 136 5.64 -10.07 -3.66
CA VAL A 136 6.03 -8.81 -2.98
C VAL A 136 4.82 -7.87 -2.82
N ALA A 137 4.04 -7.65 -3.89
CA ALA A 137 2.83 -6.83 -3.82
C ALA A 137 1.74 -7.43 -2.92
N SER A 138 1.59 -8.77 -2.90
CA SER A 138 0.70 -9.47 -1.99
C SER A 138 1.16 -9.36 -0.53
N THR A 139 2.46 -9.48 -0.25
CA THR A 139 3.02 -9.29 1.09
C THR A 139 2.77 -7.89 1.61
N LEU A 140 2.86 -6.85 0.75
CA LEU A 140 2.50 -5.48 1.14
C LEU A 140 1.02 -5.37 1.54
N LYS A 141 0.13 -6.07 0.82
CA LYS A 141 -1.29 -6.15 1.21
C LYS A 141 -1.43 -6.87 2.56
N THR A 142 -0.75 -8.01 2.74
CA THR A 142 -0.78 -8.77 3.98
C THR A 142 -0.29 -7.95 5.18
N PHE A 143 0.72 -7.11 5.01
CA PHE A 143 1.20 -6.20 6.05
C PHE A 143 0.07 -5.30 6.58
N PHE A 144 -0.60 -4.56 5.68
CA PHE A 144 -1.71 -3.66 6.09
C PHE A 144 -2.94 -4.41 6.61
N ALA A 145 -3.20 -5.62 6.10
CA ALA A 145 -4.31 -6.45 6.57
C ALA A 145 -4.08 -7.03 7.98
N LYS A 146 -2.81 -7.18 8.40
CA LYS A 146 -2.44 -7.70 9.72
C LYS A 146 -2.27 -6.62 10.78
N LEU A 147 -2.37 -5.33 10.43
CA LEU A 147 -2.30 -4.27 11.45
C LEU A 147 -3.47 -4.39 12.44
N PRO A 148 -3.23 -4.26 13.76
CA PRO A 148 -4.25 -4.39 14.79
C PRO A 148 -5.33 -3.30 14.65
N ASP A 149 -4.91 -2.08 14.33
CA ASP A 149 -5.77 -1.08 13.72
C ASP A 149 -5.28 -0.79 12.32
N SER A 150 -6.21 -0.92 11.39
CA SER A 150 -5.98 -0.74 9.98
C SER A 150 -5.47 0.69 9.66
N LEU A 151 -4.72 0.86 8.57
CA LEU A 151 -4.04 2.13 8.23
C LEU A 151 -5.00 3.34 8.17
N LEU A 152 -6.22 3.14 7.65
CA LEU A 152 -7.36 4.03 7.88
C LEU A 152 -8.31 3.37 8.88
N SER A 153 -8.49 3.97 10.06
CA SER A 153 -9.47 3.49 11.03
C SER A 153 -10.85 3.26 10.38
N SER A 154 -11.64 2.33 10.91
CA SER A 154 -12.96 1.99 10.35
C SER A 154 -13.83 3.24 10.11
N LYS A 155 -13.83 4.18 11.06
CA LYS A 155 -14.53 5.47 10.93
C LYS A 155 -13.99 6.30 9.76
N MET A 156 -12.67 6.43 9.64
CA MET A 156 -12.05 7.22 8.57
C MET A 156 -12.28 6.58 7.19
N SER A 157 -12.25 5.25 7.11
CA SER A 157 -12.55 4.50 5.90
C SER A 157 -13.97 4.79 5.40
N SER A 158 -14.98 4.71 6.28
CA SER A 158 -16.37 5.04 5.94
C SER A 158 -16.53 6.48 5.46
N LEU A 159 -15.93 7.46 6.15
CA LEU A 159 -15.95 8.86 5.74
C LEU A 159 -15.28 9.07 4.37
N CYS A 160 -14.19 8.37 4.09
CA CYS A 160 -13.54 8.44 2.78
C CYS A 160 -14.40 7.84 1.67
N VAL A 161 -15.15 6.76 1.96
CA VAL A 161 -16.12 6.19 1.00
C VAL A 161 -17.24 7.19 0.73
N GLU A 162 -17.84 7.79 1.74
CA GLU A 162 -18.87 8.83 1.59
C GLU A 162 -18.35 10.02 0.78
N ALA A 163 -17.16 10.54 1.11
CA ALA A 163 -16.52 11.61 0.35
C ALA A 163 -16.27 11.20 -1.12
N SER A 164 -15.98 9.93 -1.38
CA SER A 164 -15.77 9.43 -2.75
C SER A 164 -17.02 9.44 -3.63
N LEU A 165 -18.21 9.48 -3.01
CA LEU A 165 -19.51 9.52 -3.70
C LEU A 165 -19.93 10.95 -4.11
N ILE A 166 -19.25 11.99 -3.63
CA ILE A 166 -19.50 13.38 -4.02
C ILE A 166 -19.31 13.52 -5.53
N GLU A 167 -20.34 13.98 -6.26
CA GLU A 167 -20.33 14.08 -7.72
C GLU A 167 -19.28 15.09 -8.21
N ASN A 168 -19.30 16.29 -7.62
CA ASN A 168 -18.38 17.36 -7.97
C ASN A 168 -16.94 16.95 -7.65
N HIS A 169 -16.08 16.99 -8.67
CA HIS A 169 -14.69 16.59 -8.53
C HIS A 169 -13.89 17.46 -7.56
N CYS A 170 -14.09 18.78 -7.59
CA CYS A 170 -13.35 19.70 -6.74
C CYS A 170 -13.72 19.48 -5.27
N ASP A 171 -15.02 19.40 -4.98
CA ASP A 171 -15.53 19.19 -3.63
C ASP A 171 -15.11 17.82 -3.08
N ARG A 172 -15.19 16.77 -3.91
CA ARG A 172 -14.68 15.43 -3.57
C ARG A 172 -13.20 15.46 -3.17
N VAL A 173 -12.37 16.16 -3.93
CA VAL A 173 -10.93 16.26 -3.64
C VAL A 173 -10.67 17.08 -2.37
N VAL A 174 -11.42 18.16 -2.14
CA VAL A 174 -11.30 18.98 -0.92
C VAL A 174 -11.67 18.15 0.30
N GLU A 175 -12.78 17.42 0.25
CA GLU A 175 -13.24 16.62 1.38
C GLU A 175 -12.32 15.44 1.69
N LEU A 176 -11.86 14.71 0.66
CA LEU A 176 -10.87 13.65 0.85
C LEU A 176 -9.55 14.18 1.45
N LYS A 177 -9.09 15.36 1.03
CA LYS A 177 -7.91 16.00 1.64
C LYS A 177 -8.15 16.34 3.11
N ARG A 178 -9.32 16.89 3.44
CA ARG A 178 -9.70 17.26 4.81
C ARG A 178 -9.66 16.03 5.73
N LEU A 179 -10.16 14.90 5.25
CA LEU A 179 -10.16 13.62 5.98
C LEU A 179 -8.74 13.06 6.16
N VAL A 180 -7.93 13.06 5.10
CA VAL A 180 -6.55 12.56 5.17
C VAL A 180 -5.69 13.36 6.14
N ILE A 181 -5.87 14.69 6.23
CA ILE A 181 -5.12 15.55 7.15
C ILE A 181 -5.48 15.32 8.63
N GLN A 182 -6.64 14.70 8.92
CA GLN A 182 -7.06 14.36 10.29
C GLN A 182 -6.49 13.02 10.79
N LEU A 183 -5.72 12.31 9.97
CA LEU A 183 -5.05 11.09 10.39
C LEU A 183 -3.90 11.41 11.34
N ASP A 184 -3.58 10.45 12.22
CA ASP A 184 -2.39 10.50 13.06
C ASP A 184 -1.12 10.64 12.19
N ASP A 185 -0.09 11.30 12.71
CA ASP A 185 1.12 11.65 11.97
C ASP A 185 1.74 10.43 11.26
N CYS A 186 1.84 9.29 11.96
CA CYS A 186 2.38 8.05 11.41
C CYS A 186 1.55 7.48 10.25
N ARG A 187 0.22 7.45 10.43
CA ARG A 187 -0.73 6.98 9.41
C ARG A 187 -0.75 7.90 8.20
N PHE A 188 -0.73 9.22 8.43
CA PHE A 188 -0.68 10.23 7.37
C PHE A 188 0.60 10.12 6.54
N GLU A 189 1.77 10.04 7.17
CA GLU A 189 3.04 10.00 6.44
C GLU A 189 3.21 8.68 5.67
N THR A 190 2.80 7.55 6.27
CA THR A 190 2.74 6.25 5.57
C THR A 190 1.79 6.29 4.38
N LEU A 191 0.58 6.85 4.55
CA LEU A 191 -0.39 6.97 3.47
C LEU A 191 0.11 7.87 2.34
N LYS A 192 0.73 9.00 2.67
CA LYS A 192 1.35 9.91 1.71
C LYS A 192 2.48 9.24 0.93
N TYR A 193 3.31 8.43 1.59
CA TYR A 193 4.34 7.63 0.96
C TYR A 193 3.75 6.62 -0.04
N LEU A 194 2.72 5.87 0.37
CA LEU A 194 2.00 4.94 -0.49
C LEU A 194 1.36 5.63 -1.69
N CYS A 195 0.74 6.80 -1.50
CA CYS A 195 0.15 7.58 -2.59
C CYS A 195 1.21 7.97 -3.64
N ALA A 196 2.41 8.35 -3.19
CA ALA A 196 3.52 8.64 -4.09
C ALA A 196 3.97 7.40 -4.87
N HIS A 197 4.04 6.23 -4.21
CA HIS A 197 4.33 4.95 -4.83
C HIS A 197 3.28 4.58 -5.89
N PHE A 198 1.99 4.59 -5.55
CA PHE A 198 0.92 4.25 -6.49
C PHE A 198 0.85 5.22 -7.67
N ARG A 199 1.19 6.50 -7.49
CA ARG A 199 1.32 7.45 -8.60
C ARG A 199 2.43 7.05 -9.57
N ARG A 200 3.57 6.54 -9.07
CA ARG A 200 4.65 6.02 -9.93
C ARG A 200 4.18 4.78 -10.68
N VAL A 201 3.52 3.83 -10.02
CA VAL A 201 2.93 2.64 -10.67
C VAL A 201 1.90 3.05 -11.73
N ALA A 202 0.98 3.97 -11.41
CA ALA A 202 -0.03 4.47 -12.33
C ALA A 202 0.56 5.23 -13.53
N SER A 203 1.74 5.86 -13.39
CA SER A 203 2.43 6.49 -14.53
C SER A 203 2.79 5.51 -15.66
N LYS A 204 2.83 4.21 -15.34
CA LYS A 204 3.04 3.11 -16.27
C LYS A 204 1.75 2.35 -16.61
N CYS A 205 0.57 2.96 -16.45
CA CYS A 205 -0.74 2.34 -16.73
C CYS A 205 -0.85 1.73 -18.14
N HIS A 206 -0.22 2.35 -19.14
CA HIS A 206 -0.16 1.83 -20.51
C HIS A 206 0.58 0.48 -20.64
N ILE A 207 1.43 0.13 -19.66
CA ILE A 207 2.18 -1.14 -19.61
C ILE A 207 1.54 -2.11 -18.62
N ASN A 208 1.23 -1.67 -17.41
CA ASN A 208 0.71 -2.55 -16.36
C ASN A 208 -0.82 -2.78 -16.42
N LYS A 209 -1.51 -2.11 -17.36
CA LYS A 209 -2.93 -2.21 -17.74
C LYS A 209 -3.88 -2.15 -16.56
#